data_AF-A0A9E5ZP34-F1
#
_entry.id   AF-A0A9E5ZP34-F1
#
_cell.length_a   1.000
_cell.length_b   1.000
_cell.length_c   1.000
_cell.angle_alpha   90.00
_cell.angle_beta   90.00
_cell.angle_gamma   90.00
#
_symmetry.space_group_name_H-M   'P 1'
#
loop_
_entity.id
_entity.type
_entity.pdbx_description
1 polymer ?
#
loop_
_entity_poly.entity_id
_entity_poly.type
_entity_poly.pdbx_seq_one_letter_code
_entity_poly.pdbx_strand_id
1 'polypeptide(L)'
;MKRFNYTILLSLAIGFVMTSCFDDNDDIIHPTTATDIGDFVWRGMNSYYLYKDNVPDLADDKFATQGDLNNYINGFSSPNTLFENLVYDRTVTDKFSWIVSDYEALEASFAGVSKKNGMSFGFFVDPDTNSNKAYGYVRYVLPNSNAANKGIVRGTIFNKVNGIQIRYDSATNRIDNETISSLNQDSYSIDLATYNGVLVTSSNGSVALTKTELTENPILLSSVLEVNTIKIGYLMYNSFTANYDDELNAAFANFQANGVTQLVLDFRYNPGGSVHSAITLSSLVTGQFSDQVFSTEQWNAKWQNYFQENDPTQLVNNFVTQTRNGQTLNSLNLSKVYVITTGRSASASELVINGLNPYIDVVQIGTATTGKFQASVTLYDSSNFGKSGANPGHKYAMQPLVLKSLNSVGITDYFNGFSPIPAMELAEDFSNMDVLGNETEPLLALAIADITGSGRLMTTEERRKINDIKTIDFVNHPLESTMHIEK
;
A
#
# COMPACT_ATOMS: atom_id res chain seq x y z
N MET A 1 -68.77 -32.80 10.07
CA MET A 1 -68.08 -32.01 11.12
C MET A 1 -66.67 -32.57 11.33
N LYS A 2 -65.77 -31.75 11.87
CA LYS A 2 -64.47 -32.13 12.51
C LYS A 2 -64.65 -33.35 13.43
N ARG A 3 -63.67 -34.21 13.77
CA ARG A 3 -62.22 -34.40 13.50
C ARG A 3 -61.86 -35.77 14.15
N PHE A 4 -60.79 -36.46 13.73
CA PHE A 4 -59.65 -36.89 14.57
C PHE A 4 -58.73 -37.88 13.82
N ASN A 5 -57.41 -37.70 13.98
CA ASN A 5 -56.38 -38.67 13.61
C ASN A 5 -56.07 -39.57 14.82
N TYR A 6 -55.49 -40.75 14.59
CA TYR A 6 -54.27 -41.26 15.25
C TYR A 6 -53.86 -42.61 14.57
N THR A 7 -52.80 -43.27 15.01
CA THR A 7 -51.57 -43.44 14.19
C THR A 7 -51.00 -44.86 14.39
N ILE A 8 -49.83 -45.18 13.80
CA ILE A 8 -48.93 -46.35 14.02
C ILE A 8 -49.50 -47.72 13.52
N LEU A 9 -48.72 -48.74 13.07
CA LEU A 9 -47.33 -49.13 13.36
C LEU A 9 -46.73 -50.08 12.27
N LEU A 10 -45.43 -49.91 11.88
CA LEU A 10 -44.46 -50.88 11.27
C LEU A 10 -44.85 -51.71 10.02
N SER A 11 -43.94 -52.28 9.20
CA SER A 11 -42.46 -52.26 9.08
C SER A 11 -42.02 -52.90 7.76
N LEU A 12 -40.96 -52.41 7.10
CA LEU A 12 -39.76 -53.21 6.80
C LEU A 12 -38.60 -52.32 6.32
N ALA A 13 -37.37 -52.69 6.68
CA ALA A 13 -36.16 -51.93 6.37
C ALA A 13 -35.38 -52.57 5.21
N ILE A 14 -34.85 -51.74 4.31
CA ILE A 14 -33.62 -52.02 3.55
C ILE A 14 -32.78 -50.75 3.65
N GLY A 15 -31.62 -50.87 4.28
CA GLY A 15 -30.67 -49.77 4.37
C GLY A 15 -29.72 -49.76 3.18
N PHE A 16 -29.50 -48.57 2.61
CA PHE A 16 -28.27 -48.24 1.90
C PHE A 16 -27.72 -46.96 2.51
N VAL A 17 -26.78 -47.12 3.45
CA VAL A 17 -25.98 -46.00 3.95
C VAL A 17 -24.84 -45.82 2.94
N MET A 18 -25.00 -44.88 2.02
CA MET A 18 -23.85 -44.39 1.26
C MET A 18 -23.15 -43.35 2.14
N THR A 19 -22.15 -43.81 2.88
CA THR A 19 -21.24 -42.94 3.63
C THR A 19 -20.43 -42.11 2.66
N SER A 20 -20.72 -40.82 2.55
CA SER A 20 -19.69 -39.87 2.15
C SER A 20 -18.70 -39.76 3.33
N CYS A 21 -17.59 -40.49 3.27
CA CYS A 21 -16.39 -40.01 3.94
C CYS A 21 -16.06 -38.69 3.24
N PHE A 22 -16.25 -37.58 3.93
CA PHE A 22 -15.24 -36.55 3.86
C PHE A 22 -14.03 -37.17 4.56
N ASP A 23 -12.97 -37.43 3.81
CA ASP A 23 -11.65 -37.56 4.41
C ASP A 23 -11.24 -36.12 4.77
N ASP A 24 -11.37 -35.77 6.05
CA ASP A 24 -10.69 -34.62 6.62
C ASP A 24 -9.18 -34.93 6.64
N ASN A 25 -8.51 -34.53 5.56
CA ASN A 25 -7.06 -34.68 5.37
C ASN A 25 -6.24 -33.66 6.21
N ASP A 26 -6.75 -33.21 7.35
CA ASP A 26 -6.04 -32.29 8.25
C ASP A 26 -4.95 -32.99 9.10
N ASP A 27 -5.00 -34.32 9.22
CA ASP A 27 -3.98 -35.13 9.92
C ASP A 27 -2.85 -35.70 9.03
N ILE A 28 -2.86 -35.48 7.71
CA ILE A 28 -1.81 -35.97 6.78
C ILE A 28 -1.26 -34.83 5.91
N ILE A 29 -0.05 -34.37 6.23
CA ILE A 29 0.71 -33.46 5.36
C ILE A 29 1.15 -34.24 4.12
N HIS A 30 0.36 -34.17 3.05
CA HIS A 30 0.80 -34.56 1.72
C HIS A 30 1.87 -33.56 1.22
N PRO A 31 3.02 -34.02 0.71
CA PRO A 31 4.02 -33.12 0.16
C PRO A 31 3.48 -32.47 -1.12
N THR A 32 3.11 -31.19 -1.04
CA THR A 32 2.62 -30.41 -2.17
C THR A 32 3.63 -30.37 -3.32
N THR A 33 3.18 -30.66 -4.53
CA THR A 33 3.99 -30.54 -5.74
C THR A 33 3.94 -29.12 -6.32
N ALA A 34 4.88 -28.77 -7.19
CA ALA A 34 4.80 -27.51 -7.94
C ALA A 34 3.55 -27.42 -8.83
N THR A 35 3.00 -28.57 -9.26
CA THR A 35 1.74 -28.64 -10.03
C THR A 35 0.54 -28.23 -9.17
N ASP A 36 0.46 -28.67 -7.91
CA ASP A 36 -0.66 -28.35 -7.03
C ASP A 36 -0.68 -26.85 -6.68
N ILE A 37 0.49 -26.25 -6.39
CA ILE A 37 0.61 -24.80 -6.18
C ILE A 37 0.25 -24.04 -7.48
N GLY A 38 0.56 -24.61 -8.64
CA GLY A 38 0.16 -24.06 -9.94
C GLY A 38 -1.35 -24.12 -10.20
N ASP A 39 -2.03 -25.18 -9.75
CA ASP A 39 -3.50 -25.30 -9.81
C ASP A 39 -4.15 -24.21 -8.95
N PHE A 40 -3.66 -24.03 -7.71
CA PHE A 40 -4.04 -22.92 -6.85
C PHE A 40 -3.90 -21.56 -7.55
N VAL A 41 -2.72 -21.27 -8.12
CA VAL A 41 -2.45 -20.00 -8.83
C VAL A 41 -3.43 -19.79 -9.99
N TRP A 42 -3.63 -20.81 -10.82
CA TRP A 42 -4.54 -20.70 -11.96
C TRP A 42 -5.99 -20.49 -11.50
N ARG A 43 -6.47 -21.26 -10.53
CA ARG A 43 -7.84 -21.17 -9.99
C ARG A 43 -8.10 -19.84 -9.29
N GLY A 44 -7.13 -19.32 -8.55
CA GLY A 44 -7.20 -18.02 -7.89
C GLY A 44 -7.31 -16.89 -8.92
N MET A 45 -6.47 -16.93 -9.97
CA MET A 45 -6.52 -15.94 -11.05
C MET A 45 -7.84 -16.06 -11.84
N ASN A 46 -8.25 -17.27 -12.26
CA ASN A 46 -9.51 -17.47 -12.99
C ASN A 46 -10.72 -17.02 -12.16
N SER A 47 -10.74 -17.25 -10.84
CA SER A 47 -11.90 -16.89 -10.04
C SER A 47 -11.98 -15.39 -9.73
N TYR A 48 -10.88 -14.77 -9.29
CA TYR A 48 -10.90 -13.44 -8.66
C TYR A 48 -10.25 -12.33 -9.46
N TYR A 49 -9.41 -12.63 -10.45
CA TYR A 49 -8.64 -11.59 -11.12
C TYR A 49 -9.55 -10.60 -11.87
N LEU A 50 -9.32 -9.30 -11.64
CA LEU A 50 -10.08 -8.20 -12.21
C LEU A 50 -10.07 -8.24 -13.75
N TYR A 51 -8.91 -8.57 -14.32
CA TYR A 51 -8.67 -8.59 -15.77
C TYR A 51 -8.74 -10.01 -16.37
N LYS A 52 -9.38 -10.98 -15.70
CA LYS A 52 -9.44 -12.38 -16.17
C LYS A 52 -9.94 -12.50 -17.62
N ASP A 53 -10.92 -11.70 -18.00
CA ASP A 53 -11.56 -11.78 -19.32
C ASP A 53 -10.68 -11.18 -20.43
N ASN A 54 -9.55 -10.56 -20.07
CA ASN A 54 -8.49 -10.11 -21.00
C ASN A 54 -7.37 -11.15 -21.18
N VAL A 55 -7.37 -12.25 -20.43
CA VAL A 55 -6.34 -13.30 -20.45
C VAL A 55 -6.96 -14.60 -20.97
N PRO A 56 -6.70 -15.02 -22.22
CA PRO A 56 -7.32 -16.21 -22.80
C PRO A 56 -7.07 -17.51 -22.01
N ASP A 57 -5.93 -17.60 -21.32
CA ASP A 57 -5.59 -18.74 -20.47
C ASP A 57 -6.37 -18.78 -19.15
N LEU A 58 -7.13 -17.72 -18.82
CA LEU A 58 -8.06 -17.65 -17.67
C LEU A 58 -9.54 -17.76 -18.09
N ALA A 59 -9.84 -18.13 -19.34
CA ALA A 59 -11.21 -18.41 -19.75
C ALA A 59 -11.78 -19.66 -19.04
N ASP A 60 -13.05 -19.61 -18.65
CA ASP A 60 -13.68 -20.64 -17.81
C ASP A 60 -13.82 -22.00 -18.54
N ASP A 61 -13.75 -22.00 -19.87
CA ASP A 61 -13.77 -23.17 -20.76
C ASP A 61 -12.41 -23.50 -21.39
N LYS A 62 -11.32 -22.85 -20.93
CA LYS A 62 -9.96 -22.97 -21.50
C LYS A 62 -9.43 -24.41 -21.52
N PHE A 63 -9.70 -25.19 -20.47
CA PHE A 63 -9.20 -26.55 -20.29
C PHE A 63 -10.35 -27.54 -20.17
N ALA A 64 -10.38 -28.55 -21.04
CA ALA A 64 -11.45 -29.55 -21.05
C ALA A 64 -11.36 -30.55 -19.88
N THR A 65 -10.15 -30.79 -19.37
CA THR A 65 -9.88 -31.69 -18.24
C THR A 65 -8.80 -31.12 -17.31
N GLN A 66 -8.79 -31.59 -16.06
CA GLN A 66 -7.69 -31.30 -15.12
C GLN A 66 -6.33 -31.77 -15.67
N GLY A 67 -6.30 -32.81 -16.50
CA GLY A 67 -5.06 -33.26 -17.15
C GLY A 67 -4.50 -32.21 -18.10
N ASP A 68 -5.35 -31.50 -18.84
CA ASP A 68 -4.94 -30.44 -19.76
C ASP A 68 -4.40 -29.21 -19.00
N LEU A 69 -5.08 -28.82 -17.91
CA LEU A 69 -4.64 -27.76 -17.01
C LEU A 69 -3.28 -28.11 -16.36
N ASN A 70 -3.13 -29.33 -15.83
CA ASN A 70 -1.87 -29.79 -15.24
C ASN A 70 -0.73 -29.82 -16.28
N ASN A 71 -1.00 -30.21 -17.53
CA ASN A 71 -0.02 -30.17 -18.62
C ASN A 71 0.42 -28.74 -18.95
N TYR A 72 -0.49 -27.77 -18.92
CA TYR A 72 -0.17 -26.34 -19.08
C TYR A 72 0.67 -25.81 -17.91
N ILE A 73 0.25 -26.06 -16.66
CA ILE A 73 0.98 -25.68 -15.45
C ILE A 73 2.41 -26.22 -15.46
N ASN A 74 2.59 -27.48 -15.84
CA ASN A 74 3.90 -28.14 -15.89
C ASN A 74 4.83 -27.61 -17.00
N GLY A 75 4.35 -26.71 -17.86
CA GLY A 75 5.18 -25.95 -18.80
C GLY A 75 5.98 -24.80 -18.14
N PHE A 76 5.66 -24.42 -16.90
CA PHE A 76 6.29 -23.29 -16.20
C PHE A 76 7.34 -23.75 -15.18
N SER A 77 8.41 -22.97 -15.04
CA SER A 77 9.53 -23.27 -14.13
C SER A 77 9.22 -23.07 -12.65
N SER A 78 8.18 -22.31 -12.31
CA SER A 78 7.73 -22.09 -10.93
C SER A 78 6.30 -21.51 -10.89
N PRO A 79 5.61 -21.57 -9.74
CA PRO A 79 4.34 -20.88 -9.54
C PRO A 79 4.41 -19.37 -9.78
N ASN A 80 5.54 -18.71 -9.44
CA ASN A 80 5.76 -17.30 -9.77
C ASN A 80 5.81 -17.07 -11.29
N THR A 81 6.45 -17.95 -12.06
CA THR A 81 6.52 -17.80 -13.52
C THR A 81 5.16 -18.02 -14.19
N LEU A 82 4.35 -18.94 -13.67
CA LEU A 82 2.95 -19.11 -14.08
C LEU A 82 2.13 -17.85 -13.73
N PHE A 83 2.23 -17.35 -12.49
CA PHE A 83 1.51 -16.16 -12.05
C PHE A 83 1.81 -14.94 -12.93
N GLU A 84 3.09 -14.61 -13.17
CA GLU A 84 3.49 -13.48 -14.01
C GLU A 84 3.05 -13.65 -15.48
N ASN A 85 2.84 -14.88 -15.96
CA ASN A 85 2.27 -15.13 -17.29
C ASN A 85 0.75 -14.89 -17.35
N LEU A 86 0.04 -15.07 -16.23
CA LEU A 86 -1.41 -14.85 -16.11
C LEU A 86 -1.78 -13.39 -15.78
N VAL A 87 -0.80 -12.52 -15.48
CA VAL A 87 -1.04 -11.08 -15.25
C VAL A 87 -1.23 -10.34 -16.58
N TYR A 88 -2.35 -9.63 -16.71
CA TYR A 88 -2.67 -8.86 -17.90
C TYR A 88 -1.86 -7.56 -17.98
N ASP A 89 -1.07 -7.41 -19.04
CA ASP A 89 -0.36 -6.18 -19.38
C ASP A 89 0.42 -5.58 -18.19
N ARG A 90 1.40 -6.36 -17.73
CA ARG A 90 2.24 -6.13 -16.55
C ARG A 90 2.87 -4.74 -16.46
N THR A 91 3.11 -4.09 -17.60
CA THR A 91 3.82 -2.81 -17.68
C THR A 91 2.92 -1.58 -17.67
N VAL A 92 1.65 -1.71 -18.06
CA VAL A 92 0.74 -0.56 -18.20
C VAL A 92 -0.52 -0.74 -17.33
N THR A 93 -1.23 -1.86 -17.47
CA THR A 93 -2.49 -2.12 -16.75
C THR A 93 -2.28 -2.68 -15.34
N ASP A 94 -1.55 -3.80 -15.17
CA ASP A 94 -1.40 -4.45 -13.86
C ASP A 94 0.06 -4.56 -13.39
N LYS A 95 0.49 -3.47 -12.76
CA LYS A 95 1.80 -3.33 -12.09
C LYS A 95 1.78 -3.85 -10.65
N PHE A 96 0.64 -4.35 -10.14
CA PHE A 96 0.35 -4.38 -8.72
C PHE A 96 -0.09 -5.73 -8.16
N SER A 97 -0.52 -6.68 -9.00
CA SER A 97 -0.70 -8.08 -8.58
C SER A 97 0.65 -8.74 -8.31
N TRP A 98 0.77 -9.56 -7.27
CA TRP A 98 1.99 -10.32 -6.95
C TRP A 98 1.66 -11.61 -6.19
N ILE A 99 2.67 -12.47 -6.01
CA ILE A 99 2.59 -13.74 -5.29
C ILE A 99 3.84 -13.93 -4.41
N VAL A 100 3.63 -14.41 -3.18
CA VAL A 100 4.69 -14.78 -2.22
C VAL A 100 4.71 -16.28 -2.00
N SER A 101 5.87 -16.81 -1.63
CA SER A 101 6.03 -18.19 -1.15
C SER A 101 5.79 -18.35 0.36
N ASP A 102 5.59 -17.25 1.08
CA ASP A 102 5.42 -17.22 2.53
C ASP A 102 4.37 -16.16 2.93
N TYR A 103 3.15 -16.60 3.21
CA TYR A 103 2.06 -15.74 3.65
C TYR A 103 2.22 -15.25 5.10
N GLU A 104 3.04 -15.88 5.94
CA GLU A 104 3.23 -15.41 7.33
C GLU A 104 4.06 -14.12 7.33
N ALA A 105 5.10 -14.06 6.51
CA ALA A 105 5.87 -12.84 6.28
C ALA A 105 5.01 -11.71 5.64
N LEU A 106 4.00 -12.08 4.84
CA LEU A 106 3.04 -11.15 4.30
C LEU A 106 2.10 -10.58 5.38
N GLU A 107 1.44 -11.44 6.15
CA GLU A 107 0.54 -11.04 7.22
C GLU A 107 1.26 -10.19 8.27
N ALA A 108 2.50 -10.54 8.61
CA ALA A 108 3.37 -9.72 9.43
C ALA A 108 3.52 -8.30 8.84
N SER A 109 3.79 -8.18 7.53
CA SER A 109 3.93 -6.88 6.88
C SER A 109 2.63 -6.05 6.87
N PHE A 110 1.47 -6.70 6.71
CA PHE A 110 0.15 -6.05 6.83
C PHE A 110 -0.17 -5.62 8.27
N ALA A 111 0.42 -6.27 9.28
CA ALA A 111 0.41 -5.82 10.67
C ALA A 111 1.49 -4.77 10.99
N GLY A 112 2.23 -4.27 10.00
CA GLY A 112 3.32 -3.30 10.16
C GLY A 112 4.66 -3.90 10.63
N VAL A 113 4.74 -5.23 10.78
CA VAL A 113 5.94 -5.95 11.24
C VAL A 113 6.81 -6.32 10.04
N SER A 114 8.02 -5.78 9.97
CA SER A 114 9.01 -6.19 8.97
C SER A 114 10.43 -6.18 9.53
N LYS A 115 11.35 -6.91 8.87
CA LYS A 115 12.75 -6.99 9.30
C LYS A 115 13.56 -5.84 8.69
N LYS A 116 13.77 -4.77 9.46
CA LYS A 116 14.39 -3.51 9.00
C LYS A 116 15.32 -2.92 10.06
N ASN A 117 16.22 -2.03 9.64
CA ASN A 117 17.09 -1.26 10.55
C ASN A 117 16.45 0.08 10.97
N GLY A 118 15.31 0.44 10.35
CA GLY A 118 14.54 1.66 10.60
C GLY A 118 14.92 2.88 9.74
N MET A 119 15.93 2.81 8.89
CA MET A 119 16.33 3.90 8.00
C MET A 119 15.58 3.80 6.65
N SER A 120 14.66 4.72 6.36
CA SER A 120 14.07 4.88 5.03
C SER A 120 14.90 5.86 4.19
N PHE A 121 15.15 5.55 2.92
CA PHE A 121 16.01 6.36 2.05
C PHE A 121 15.61 6.27 0.58
N GLY A 122 16.08 7.24 -0.20
CA GLY A 122 16.13 7.17 -1.66
C GLY A 122 17.56 7.33 -2.16
N PHE A 123 17.74 7.36 -3.47
CA PHE A 123 19.01 7.69 -4.12
C PHE A 123 18.87 8.91 -5.02
N PHE A 124 19.98 9.61 -5.25
CA PHE A 124 20.13 10.56 -6.35
C PHE A 124 21.36 10.23 -7.18
N VAL A 125 21.27 10.42 -8.49
CA VAL A 125 22.38 10.24 -9.43
C VAL A 125 23.31 11.45 -9.35
N ASP A 126 24.61 11.22 -9.50
CA ASP A 126 25.62 12.28 -9.58
C ASP A 126 25.30 13.27 -10.73
N PRO A 127 25.22 14.59 -10.49
CA PRO A 127 24.95 15.58 -11.54
C PRO A 127 26.04 15.64 -12.64
N ASP A 128 27.26 15.17 -12.37
CA ASP A 128 28.25 14.96 -13.43
C ASP A 128 27.83 13.78 -14.32
N THR A 129 27.34 14.08 -15.53
CA THR A 129 26.86 13.07 -16.49
C THR A 129 27.95 12.12 -17.02
N ASN A 130 29.23 12.38 -16.71
CA ASN A 130 30.33 11.46 -16.98
C ASN A 130 30.58 10.47 -15.83
N SER A 131 29.92 10.67 -14.69
CA SER A 131 29.96 9.83 -13.50
C SER A 131 28.84 8.79 -13.57
N ASN A 132 29.15 7.53 -13.23
CA ASN A 132 28.15 6.50 -12.98
C ASN A 132 27.88 6.30 -11.48
N LYS A 133 28.15 7.31 -10.66
CA LYS A 133 27.89 7.26 -9.21
C LYS A 133 26.44 7.63 -8.93
N ALA A 134 25.95 7.11 -7.81
CA ALA A 134 24.79 7.64 -7.12
C ALA A 134 25.08 7.72 -5.63
N TYR A 135 24.19 8.36 -4.90
CA TYR A 135 24.33 8.68 -3.49
C TYR A 135 22.98 8.44 -2.79
N GLY A 136 23.00 7.86 -1.59
CA GLY A 136 21.80 7.64 -0.80
C GLY A 136 21.48 8.85 0.09
N TYR A 137 20.20 9.14 0.28
CA TYR A 137 19.71 10.19 1.18
C TYR A 137 18.58 9.66 2.07
N VAL A 138 18.64 9.94 3.37
CA VAL A 138 17.67 9.43 4.34
C VAL A 138 16.38 10.26 4.33
N ARG A 139 15.26 9.60 4.09
CA ARG A 139 13.90 10.18 4.01
C ARG A 139 13.27 10.36 5.38
N TYR A 140 13.32 9.32 6.20
CA TYR A 140 12.91 9.31 7.60
C TYR A 140 13.59 8.16 8.33
N VAL A 141 13.53 8.19 9.66
CA VAL A 141 14.05 7.12 10.51
C VAL A 141 12.99 6.75 11.54
N LEU A 142 12.69 5.45 11.65
CA LEU A 142 11.72 4.96 12.64
C LEU A 142 12.24 5.17 14.07
N PRO A 143 11.41 5.68 14.99
CA PRO A 143 11.75 5.75 16.41
C PRO A 143 12.16 4.38 16.98
N ASN A 144 13.02 4.38 18.00
CA ASN A 144 13.51 3.18 18.71
C ASN A 144 14.25 2.14 17.83
N SER A 145 14.56 2.47 16.57
CA SER A 145 15.22 1.56 15.63
C SER A 145 16.74 1.53 15.76
N ASN A 146 17.39 0.56 15.09
CA ASN A 146 18.85 0.47 15.02
C ASN A 146 19.46 1.76 14.44
N ALA A 147 18.90 2.30 13.35
CA ALA A 147 19.35 3.53 12.72
C ALA A 147 19.21 4.76 13.62
N ALA A 148 18.07 4.89 14.33
CA ALA A 148 17.86 5.97 15.31
C ALA A 148 18.92 5.91 16.43
N ASN A 149 19.19 4.72 16.95
CA ASN A 149 20.22 4.47 17.98
C ASN A 149 21.66 4.70 17.48
N LYS A 150 21.88 4.83 16.16
CA LYS A 150 23.16 5.25 15.56
C LYS A 150 23.22 6.75 15.24
N GLY A 151 22.18 7.53 15.55
CA GLY A 151 22.12 8.96 15.26
C GLY A 151 21.90 9.29 13.78
N ILE A 152 21.43 8.33 12.98
CA ILE A 152 20.99 8.61 11.60
C ILE A 152 19.68 9.42 11.67
N VAL A 153 19.60 10.47 10.85
CA VAL A 153 18.44 11.37 10.76
C VAL A 153 18.05 11.63 9.30
N ARG A 154 16.85 12.15 9.06
CA ARG A 154 16.43 12.68 7.74
C ARG A 154 17.47 13.67 7.20
N GLY A 155 17.72 13.64 5.89
CA GLY A 155 18.75 14.44 5.23
C GLY A 155 20.18 13.91 5.38
N THR A 156 20.43 12.81 6.13
CA THR A 156 21.75 12.16 6.15
C THR A 156 22.06 11.61 4.76
N ILE A 157 23.25 11.92 4.23
CA ILE A 157 23.73 11.42 2.93
C ILE A 157 24.80 10.35 3.13
N PHE A 158 24.79 9.32 2.30
CA PHE A 158 25.81 8.27 2.26
C PHE A 158 26.22 7.94 0.82
N ASN A 159 27.49 7.60 0.60
CA ASN A 159 28.00 7.34 -0.76
C ASN A 159 28.49 5.91 -1.02
N LYS A 160 28.55 5.08 0.01
CA LYS A 160 28.94 3.67 -0.12
C LYS A 160 28.07 2.77 0.74
N VAL A 161 27.99 1.51 0.34
CA VAL A 161 27.48 0.40 1.15
C VAL A 161 28.58 -0.64 1.28
N ASN A 162 28.91 -1.09 2.49
CA ASN A 162 30.03 -2.01 2.76
C ASN A 162 31.37 -1.56 2.16
N GLY A 163 31.62 -0.25 2.16
CA GLY A 163 32.82 0.38 1.57
C GLY A 163 32.81 0.50 0.03
N ILE A 164 31.83 -0.10 -0.66
CA ILE A 164 31.67 -0.10 -2.11
C ILE A 164 30.86 1.15 -2.53
N GLN A 165 31.40 1.92 -3.49
CA GLN A 165 30.73 3.11 -4.03
C GLN A 165 29.43 2.73 -4.72
N ILE A 166 28.33 3.38 -4.32
CA ILE A 166 27.01 3.22 -4.95
C ILE A 166 27.08 3.69 -6.41
N ARG A 167 26.56 2.89 -7.34
CA ARG A 167 26.54 3.21 -8.77
C ARG A 167 25.14 3.20 -9.37
N TYR A 168 24.99 3.99 -10.42
CA TYR A 168 23.82 4.06 -11.26
C TYR A 168 24.16 3.51 -12.65
N ASP A 169 23.33 2.61 -13.15
CA ASP A 169 23.35 2.13 -14.53
C ASP A 169 22.32 2.91 -15.35
N SER A 170 22.82 3.72 -16.29
CA SER A 170 22.01 4.51 -17.21
C SER A 170 21.31 3.69 -18.30
N ALA A 171 21.78 2.47 -18.60
CA ALA A 171 21.18 1.59 -19.58
C ALA A 171 19.94 0.87 -19.03
N THR A 172 19.97 0.42 -17.78
CA THR A 172 18.81 -0.21 -17.10
C THR A 172 17.98 0.77 -16.28
N ASN A 173 18.45 2.00 -16.07
CA ASN A 173 17.85 3.01 -15.21
C ASN A 173 17.71 2.57 -13.74
N ARG A 174 18.74 1.93 -13.16
CA ARG A 174 18.70 1.35 -11.81
C ARG A 174 19.99 1.60 -11.04
N ILE A 175 19.91 1.51 -9.72
CA ILE A 175 21.09 1.33 -8.87
C ILE A 175 21.65 -0.08 -9.10
N ASP A 176 22.98 -0.21 -9.04
CA ASP A 176 23.68 -1.45 -9.33
C ASP A 176 23.30 -2.61 -8.40
N ASN A 177 23.35 -3.84 -8.91
CA ASN A 177 22.92 -5.03 -8.19
C ASN A 177 23.80 -5.38 -6.97
N GLU A 178 25.05 -4.90 -6.89
CA GLU A 178 25.97 -5.16 -5.78
C GLU A 178 25.59 -4.31 -4.55
N THR A 179 25.27 -3.04 -4.78
CA THR A 179 24.64 -2.13 -3.80
C THR A 179 23.31 -2.71 -3.31
N ILE A 180 22.41 -3.10 -4.23
CA ILE A 180 21.08 -3.64 -3.88
C ILE A 180 21.22 -4.95 -3.08
N SER A 181 22.12 -5.85 -3.48
CA SER A 181 22.41 -7.09 -2.75
C SER A 181 22.91 -6.79 -1.34
N SER A 182 23.82 -5.83 -1.18
CA SER A 182 24.37 -5.42 0.12
C SER A 182 23.29 -4.84 1.05
N LEU A 183 22.40 -4.00 0.54
CA LEU A 183 21.29 -3.41 1.30
C LEU A 183 20.23 -4.44 1.71
N ASN A 184 20.12 -5.54 0.97
CA ASN A 184 19.22 -6.64 1.31
C ASN A 184 19.73 -7.49 2.47
N GLN A 185 21.03 -7.48 2.79
CA GLN A 185 21.62 -8.24 3.90
C GLN A 185 21.04 -7.82 5.28
N ASP A 186 21.09 -8.76 6.23
CA ASP A 186 20.68 -8.54 7.63
C ASP A 186 21.56 -7.51 8.36
N SER A 187 22.78 -7.30 7.91
CA SER A 187 23.66 -6.24 8.39
C SER A 187 24.54 -5.73 7.28
N TYR A 188 24.67 -4.41 7.20
CA TYR A 188 25.55 -3.72 6.27
C TYR A 188 26.09 -2.45 6.92
N SER A 189 27.05 -1.79 6.27
CA SER A 189 27.55 -0.48 6.70
C SER A 189 27.31 0.56 5.61
N ILE A 190 27.10 1.82 6.01
CA ILE A 190 27.06 2.97 5.11
C ILE A 190 28.20 3.93 5.44
N ASP A 191 28.92 4.41 4.42
CA ASP A 191 29.90 5.48 4.60
C ASP A 191 29.21 6.83 4.38
N LEU A 192 29.29 7.70 5.38
CA LEU A 192 28.62 8.99 5.38
C LEU A 192 29.27 9.98 4.41
N ALA A 193 28.47 10.91 3.90
CA ALA A 193 28.92 11.97 3.03
C ALA A 193 28.17 13.27 3.31
N THR A 194 28.68 14.38 2.79
CA THR A 194 28.01 15.69 2.77
C THR A 194 27.81 16.15 1.33
N TYR A 195 26.72 16.86 1.07
CA TYR A 195 26.47 17.55 -0.19
C TYR A 195 26.45 19.06 0.05
N ASN A 196 27.12 19.83 -0.81
CA ASN A 196 27.21 21.30 -0.70
C ASN A 196 26.43 22.04 -1.79
N GLY A 197 25.49 21.37 -2.47
CA GLY A 197 24.77 21.90 -3.63
C GLY A 197 25.49 21.69 -4.98
N VAL A 198 26.73 21.18 -4.98
CA VAL A 198 27.50 20.94 -6.22
C VAL A 198 28.22 19.59 -6.20
N LEU A 199 28.85 19.23 -5.07
CA LEU A 199 29.66 18.03 -4.92
C LEU A 199 29.24 17.23 -3.68
N VAL A 200 29.27 15.91 -3.80
CA VAL A 200 29.21 14.99 -2.66
C VAL A 200 30.63 14.65 -2.23
N THR A 201 30.96 14.93 -0.97
CA THR A 201 32.28 14.61 -0.37
C THR A 201 32.11 13.58 0.74
N SER A 202 32.93 12.53 0.75
CA SER A 202 32.95 11.56 1.85
C SER A 202 33.28 12.26 3.17
N SER A 203 32.49 11.95 4.19
CA SER A 203 32.73 12.33 5.58
C SER A 203 33.57 11.25 6.27
N ASN A 204 34.23 11.62 7.36
CA ASN A 204 34.82 10.63 8.25
C ASN A 204 33.72 9.96 9.07
N GLY A 205 33.23 8.79 8.64
CA GLY A 205 32.28 7.99 9.38
C GLY A 205 31.71 6.84 8.57
N SER A 206 31.75 5.63 9.13
CA SER A 206 31.02 4.46 8.63
C SER A 206 30.07 3.99 9.74
N VAL A 207 28.80 3.78 9.39
CA VAL A 207 27.75 3.39 10.33
C VAL A 207 27.30 1.98 10.00
N ALA A 208 27.59 1.03 10.90
CA ALA A 208 27.05 -0.32 10.84
C ALA A 208 25.58 -0.33 11.26
N LEU A 209 24.74 -0.83 10.36
CA LEU A 209 23.29 -0.97 10.50
C LEU A 209 22.91 -2.46 10.49
N THR A 210 22.06 -2.86 11.43
CA THR A 210 21.54 -4.23 11.55
C THR A 210 20.02 -4.21 11.50
N LYS A 211 19.44 -5.08 10.67
CA LYS A 211 18.00 -5.27 10.57
C LYS A 211 17.51 -6.12 11.75
N THR A 212 16.48 -5.64 12.44
CA THR A 212 15.74 -6.39 13.46
C THR A 212 14.28 -6.47 13.03
N GLU A 213 13.52 -7.38 13.61
CA GLU A 213 12.06 -7.28 13.53
C GLU A 213 11.62 -5.97 14.19
N LEU A 214 10.80 -5.18 13.49
CA LEU A 214 10.28 -3.90 13.96
C LEU A 214 8.82 -3.78 13.52
N THR A 215 7.94 -3.51 14.48
CA THR A 215 6.57 -3.06 14.24
C THR A 215 6.58 -1.56 13.98
N GLU A 216 6.24 -1.13 12.77
CA GLU A 216 6.11 0.27 12.41
C GLU A 216 4.72 0.80 12.80
N ASN A 217 4.68 1.84 13.63
CA ASN A 217 3.47 2.63 13.79
C ASN A 217 3.29 3.48 12.52
N PRO A 218 2.17 3.34 11.77
CA PRO A 218 1.93 4.12 10.56
C PRO A 218 1.82 5.62 10.83
N ILE A 219 1.46 6.04 12.04
CA ILE A 219 1.47 7.44 12.49
C ILE A 219 2.91 7.79 12.84
N LEU A 220 3.69 8.17 11.83
CA LEU A 220 5.10 8.55 12.02
C LEU A 220 5.23 9.86 12.80
N LEU A 221 4.31 10.81 12.57
CA LEU A 221 4.24 12.06 13.31
C LEU A 221 2.79 12.58 13.36
N SER A 222 2.36 13.05 14.53
CA SER A 222 1.12 13.78 14.75
C SER A 222 1.44 15.01 15.61
N SER A 223 1.00 16.19 15.18
CA SER A 223 1.29 17.46 15.88
C SER A 223 0.24 18.53 15.60
N VAL A 224 0.15 19.53 16.48
CA VAL A 224 -0.66 20.73 16.28
C VAL A 224 0.27 21.93 16.15
N LEU A 225 0.21 22.61 15.02
CA LEU A 225 0.96 23.82 14.71
C LEU A 225 0.05 25.04 14.92
N GLU A 226 0.58 26.10 15.53
CA GLU A 226 -0.16 27.35 15.77
C GLU A 226 0.47 28.48 14.96
N VAL A 227 0.01 28.64 13.71
CA VAL A 227 0.55 29.63 12.78
C VAL A 227 -0.38 30.85 12.76
N ASN A 228 0.13 31.99 13.24
CA ASN A 228 -0.65 33.18 13.56
C ASN A 228 -1.74 32.88 14.60
N THR A 229 -3.00 32.75 14.19
CA THR A 229 -4.14 32.34 15.03
C THR A 229 -4.83 31.08 14.50
N ILE A 230 -4.21 30.38 13.54
CA ILE A 230 -4.76 29.19 12.89
C ILE A 230 -4.12 27.96 13.51
N LYS A 231 -4.95 27.02 13.97
CA LYS A 231 -4.49 25.73 14.49
C LYS A 231 -4.56 24.67 13.40
N ILE A 232 -3.40 24.20 12.99
CA ILE A 232 -3.22 23.23 11.91
C ILE A 232 -2.84 21.89 12.53
N GLY A 233 -3.65 20.85 12.33
CA GLY A 233 -3.24 19.49 12.57
C GLY A 233 -2.31 19.05 11.45
N TYR A 234 -1.15 18.49 11.79
CA TYR A 234 -0.26 17.82 10.84
C TYR A 234 -0.15 16.35 11.20
N LEU A 235 -0.46 15.47 10.25
CA LEU A 235 -0.42 14.02 10.40
C LEU A 235 0.40 13.41 9.26
N MET A 236 1.59 12.90 9.58
CA MET A 236 2.37 12.08 8.66
C MET A 236 2.01 10.61 8.85
N TYR A 237 1.37 10.04 7.83
CA TYR A 237 0.78 8.71 7.88
C TYR A 237 1.38 7.84 6.77
N ASN A 238 2.22 6.88 7.16
CA ASN A 238 3.08 6.10 6.27
C ASN A 238 2.41 4.86 5.66
N SER A 239 1.34 4.34 6.25
CA SER A 239 0.62 3.14 5.77
C SER A 239 -0.80 3.10 6.33
N PHE A 240 -1.75 2.55 5.59
CA PHE A 240 -3.11 2.29 6.06
C PHE A 240 -3.18 0.95 6.79
N THR A 241 -2.47 0.84 7.92
CA THR A 241 -2.36 -0.40 8.71
C THR A 241 -3.55 -0.53 9.67
N ALA A 242 -4.49 -1.44 9.38
CA ALA A 242 -5.78 -1.53 10.08
C ALA A 242 -5.71 -1.73 11.60
N ASN A 243 -4.62 -2.33 12.11
CA ASN A 243 -4.41 -2.51 13.54
C ASN A 243 -4.25 -1.19 14.32
N TYR A 244 -4.05 -0.06 13.62
CA TYR A 244 -3.83 1.28 14.20
C TYR A 244 -5.00 2.26 14.00
N ASP A 245 -6.19 1.77 13.58
CA ASP A 245 -7.37 2.63 13.39
C ASP A 245 -7.80 3.34 14.69
N ASP A 246 -7.57 2.74 15.86
CA ASP A 246 -7.89 3.31 17.17
C ASP A 246 -6.84 4.37 17.59
N GLU A 247 -5.55 4.15 17.35
CA GLU A 247 -4.50 5.15 17.52
C GLU A 247 -4.70 6.35 16.58
N LEU A 248 -5.18 6.11 15.36
CA LEU A 248 -5.54 7.16 14.41
C LEU A 248 -6.72 7.99 14.93
N ASN A 249 -7.76 7.34 15.46
CA ASN A 249 -8.87 8.00 16.14
C ASN A 249 -8.39 8.82 17.36
N ALA A 250 -7.41 8.31 18.12
CA ALA A 250 -6.82 9.02 19.26
C ALA A 250 -6.00 10.25 18.86
N ALA A 251 -5.28 10.22 17.73
CA ALA A 251 -4.61 11.39 17.17
C ALA A 251 -5.63 12.49 16.77
N PHE A 252 -6.75 12.11 16.18
CA PHE A 252 -7.85 13.02 15.87
C PHE A 252 -8.56 13.57 17.13
N ALA A 253 -8.71 12.77 18.19
CA ALA A 253 -9.12 13.27 19.51
C ALA A 253 -8.18 14.35 20.05
N ASN A 254 -6.85 14.19 19.88
CA ASN A 254 -5.89 15.23 20.27
C ASN A 254 -6.06 16.51 19.43
N PHE A 255 -6.26 16.39 18.12
CA PHE A 255 -6.54 17.53 17.25
C PHE A 255 -7.83 18.26 17.65
N GLN A 256 -8.91 17.51 17.91
CA GLN A 256 -10.20 18.07 18.34
C GLN A 256 -10.07 18.79 19.70
N ALA A 257 -9.41 18.16 20.68
CA ALA A 257 -9.19 18.74 22.01
C ALA A 257 -8.34 20.03 21.99
N ASN A 258 -7.43 20.16 21.02
CA ASN A 258 -6.63 21.37 20.83
C ASN A 258 -7.33 22.46 20.00
N GLY A 259 -8.50 22.17 19.41
CA GLY A 259 -9.25 23.10 18.57
C GLY A 259 -8.63 23.29 17.18
N VAL A 260 -8.13 22.21 16.57
CA VAL A 260 -7.65 22.22 15.17
C VAL A 260 -8.78 22.62 14.22
N THR A 261 -8.50 23.56 13.31
CA THR A 261 -9.46 24.08 12.32
C THR A 261 -9.00 23.88 10.87
N GLN A 262 -7.78 23.38 10.66
CA GLN A 262 -7.17 23.10 9.36
C GLN A 262 -6.34 21.81 9.49
N LEU A 263 -6.24 21.02 8.43
CA LEU A 263 -5.55 19.71 8.48
C LEU A 263 -4.68 19.50 7.26
N VAL A 264 -3.44 19.09 7.52
CA VAL A 264 -2.47 18.60 6.53
C VAL A 264 -2.24 17.11 6.79
N LEU A 265 -2.66 16.29 5.83
CA LEU A 265 -2.35 14.86 5.75
C LEU A 265 -1.10 14.70 4.88
N ASP A 266 -0.09 13.98 5.37
CA ASP A 266 1.15 13.76 4.66
C ASP A 266 1.32 12.28 4.33
N PHE A 267 1.06 11.97 3.05
CA PHE A 267 1.13 10.64 2.45
C PHE A 267 2.35 10.51 1.53
N ARG A 268 3.36 11.39 1.65
CA ARG A 268 4.47 11.49 0.68
C ARG A 268 5.23 10.19 0.43
N TYR A 269 5.17 9.23 1.35
CA TYR A 269 5.79 7.91 1.23
C TYR A 269 4.81 6.72 1.32
N ASN A 270 3.49 6.96 1.40
CA ASN A 270 2.48 5.97 1.77
C ASN A 270 1.94 5.15 0.58
N PRO A 271 2.27 3.84 0.49
CA PRO A 271 1.94 2.99 -0.65
C PRO A 271 0.52 2.39 -0.61
N GLY A 272 -0.30 2.73 0.40
CA GLY A 272 -1.64 2.18 0.59
C GLY A 272 -1.79 1.37 1.89
N GLY A 273 -2.60 0.30 1.84
CA GLY A 273 -3.04 -0.50 3.00
C GLY A 273 -4.56 -0.75 2.97
N SER A 274 -5.26 -0.80 4.09
CA SER A 274 -6.69 -1.18 4.10
C SER A 274 -7.63 -0.10 3.52
N VAL A 275 -8.61 -0.53 2.72
CA VAL A 275 -9.78 0.27 2.29
C VAL A 275 -10.49 0.86 3.51
N HIS A 276 -10.76 0.03 4.53
CA HIS A 276 -11.50 0.44 5.73
C HIS A 276 -10.80 1.57 6.49
N SER A 277 -9.47 1.54 6.60
CA SER A 277 -8.69 2.61 7.24
C SER A 277 -8.74 3.91 6.43
N ALA A 278 -8.84 3.84 5.09
CA ALA A 278 -9.04 5.03 4.24
C ALA A 278 -10.43 5.66 4.43
N ILE A 279 -11.48 4.83 4.55
CA ILE A 279 -12.84 5.28 4.88
C ILE A 279 -12.84 5.91 6.28
N THR A 280 -12.25 5.24 7.27
CA THR A 280 -12.14 5.71 8.66
C THR A 280 -11.41 7.06 8.74
N LEU A 281 -10.28 7.23 8.06
CA LEU A 281 -9.58 8.52 7.97
C LEU A 281 -10.44 9.59 7.31
N SER A 282 -11.14 9.27 6.21
CA SER A 282 -12.02 10.20 5.50
C SER A 282 -13.21 10.66 6.35
N SER A 283 -13.78 9.76 7.16
CA SER A 283 -14.78 10.09 8.18
C SER A 283 -14.22 10.94 9.31
N LEU A 284 -12.99 10.68 9.77
CA LEU A 284 -12.31 11.48 10.79
C LEU A 284 -12.04 12.92 10.32
N VAL A 285 -11.68 13.12 9.05
CA VAL A 285 -11.55 14.46 8.44
C VAL A 285 -12.90 15.19 8.43
N THR A 286 -13.94 14.56 7.87
CA THR A 286 -15.15 15.28 7.44
C THR A 286 -16.32 15.24 8.41
N GLY A 287 -16.56 14.14 9.14
CA GLY A 287 -17.63 13.97 10.15
C GLY A 287 -19.09 14.11 9.67
N GLN A 288 -19.35 14.70 8.51
CA GLN A 288 -20.66 15.25 8.11
C GLN A 288 -21.52 14.32 7.25
N PHE A 289 -20.94 13.24 6.71
CA PHE A 289 -21.53 12.45 5.62
C PHE A 289 -21.85 10.99 5.99
N SER A 290 -22.10 10.71 7.28
CA SER A 290 -22.51 9.37 7.78
C SER A 290 -23.53 8.71 6.86
N ASP A 291 -23.34 7.42 6.59
CA ASP A 291 -24.22 6.58 5.79
C ASP A 291 -24.38 6.99 4.32
N GLN A 292 -23.69 8.05 3.87
CA GLN A 292 -23.54 8.36 2.44
C GLN A 292 -22.42 7.53 1.83
N VAL A 293 -22.55 7.24 0.53
CA VAL A 293 -21.56 6.49 -0.25
C VAL A 293 -20.25 7.25 -0.27
N PHE A 294 -19.17 6.65 0.24
CA PHE A 294 -17.82 7.15 0.05
C PHE A 294 -17.24 6.62 -1.26
N SER A 295 -17.41 5.32 -1.52
CA SER A 295 -17.02 4.68 -2.77
C SER A 295 -17.90 3.47 -3.11
N THR A 296 -17.92 3.06 -4.37
CA THR A 296 -18.49 1.78 -4.82
C THR A 296 -17.41 0.90 -5.45
N GLU A 297 -17.71 -0.39 -5.54
CA GLU A 297 -16.80 -1.40 -6.08
C GLU A 297 -17.28 -1.92 -7.44
N GLN A 298 -16.34 -2.10 -8.36
CA GLN A 298 -16.56 -2.78 -9.63
C GLN A 298 -15.62 -3.98 -9.75
N TRP A 299 -16.18 -5.17 -9.75
CA TRP A 299 -15.49 -6.45 -9.80
C TRP A 299 -15.36 -7.00 -11.24
N ASN A 300 -14.68 -8.14 -11.40
CA ASN A 300 -14.84 -8.97 -12.60
C ASN A 300 -16.31 -9.44 -12.77
N ALA A 301 -16.71 -9.82 -13.98
CA ALA A 301 -18.11 -10.09 -14.30
C ALA A 301 -18.76 -11.17 -13.40
N LYS A 302 -17.99 -12.20 -13.02
CA LYS A 302 -18.43 -13.29 -12.13
C LYS A 302 -18.87 -12.77 -10.76
N TRP A 303 -17.99 -12.04 -10.07
CA TRP A 303 -18.27 -11.51 -8.73
C TRP A 303 -19.24 -10.32 -8.78
N GLN A 304 -19.16 -9.50 -9.82
CA GLN A 304 -20.08 -8.37 -10.02
C GLN A 304 -21.53 -8.84 -10.10
N ASN A 305 -21.82 -9.87 -10.90
CA ASN A 305 -23.15 -10.44 -11.02
C ASN A 305 -23.57 -11.14 -9.71
N TYR A 306 -22.66 -11.90 -9.08
CA TYR A 306 -22.94 -12.57 -7.81
C TYR A 306 -23.41 -11.58 -6.72
N PHE A 307 -22.68 -10.49 -6.50
CA PHE A 307 -23.09 -9.48 -5.52
C PHE A 307 -24.39 -8.78 -5.92
N GLN A 308 -24.59 -8.44 -7.20
CA GLN A 308 -25.84 -7.83 -7.66
C GLN A 308 -27.09 -8.72 -7.49
N GLU A 309 -26.94 -10.04 -7.58
CA GLU A 309 -28.04 -10.99 -7.41
C GLU A 309 -28.31 -11.36 -5.95
N ASN A 310 -27.29 -11.38 -5.09
CA ASN A 310 -27.38 -11.91 -3.73
C ASN A 310 -27.40 -10.81 -2.65
N ASP A 311 -26.51 -9.82 -2.74
CA ASP A 311 -26.42 -8.70 -1.78
C ASP A 311 -25.69 -7.50 -2.40
N PRO A 312 -26.42 -6.58 -3.07
CA PRO A 312 -25.85 -5.39 -3.69
C PRO A 312 -25.17 -4.43 -2.69
N THR A 313 -25.42 -4.57 -1.38
CA THR A 313 -24.82 -3.67 -0.38
C THR A 313 -23.32 -3.89 -0.23
N GLN A 314 -22.82 -5.09 -0.56
CA GLN A 314 -21.38 -5.42 -0.53
C GLN A 314 -20.55 -4.72 -1.62
N LEU A 315 -21.20 -4.01 -2.54
CA LEU A 315 -20.59 -3.16 -3.57
C LEU A 315 -20.53 -1.68 -3.15
N VAL A 316 -21.03 -1.33 -1.95
CA VAL A 316 -21.19 0.05 -1.49
C VAL A 316 -20.45 0.26 -0.17
N ASN A 317 -19.44 1.11 -0.21
CA ASN A 317 -18.65 1.50 0.96
C ASN A 317 -19.09 2.90 1.40
N ASN A 318 -19.78 3.00 2.53
CA ASN A 318 -20.26 4.27 3.11
C ASN A 318 -19.24 4.90 4.05
N PHE A 319 -19.36 6.20 4.31
CA PHE A 319 -18.69 6.84 5.45
C PHE A 319 -19.14 6.19 6.77
N VAL A 320 -18.18 5.87 7.63
CA VAL A 320 -18.39 5.23 8.94
C VAL A 320 -18.40 6.25 10.08
N THR A 321 -19.01 5.89 11.21
CA THR A 321 -19.01 6.68 12.47
C THR A 321 -18.19 6.04 13.60
N GLN A 322 -17.61 4.86 13.33
CA GLN A 322 -16.80 4.10 14.28
C GLN A 322 -15.55 3.52 13.59
N THR A 323 -14.51 3.25 14.38
CA THR A 323 -13.36 2.42 13.95
C THR A 323 -13.79 0.96 13.77
N ARG A 324 -12.91 0.13 13.18
CA ARG A 324 -13.13 -1.33 13.06
C ARG A 324 -13.44 -2.00 14.41
N ASN A 325 -12.90 -1.48 15.51
CA ASN A 325 -13.09 -1.97 16.87
C ASN A 325 -14.33 -1.37 17.58
N GLY A 326 -15.15 -0.57 16.88
CA GLY A 326 -16.37 0.03 17.41
C GLY A 326 -16.18 1.32 18.21
N GLN A 327 -14.99 1.92 18.24
CA GLN A 327 -14.80 3.22 18.90
C GLN A 327 -15.44 4.34 18.08
N THR A 328 -16.27 5.19 18.68
CA THR A 328 -16.83 6.38 18.02
C THR A 328 -15.70 7.31 17.55
N LEU A 329 -15.84 7.84 16.33
CA LEU A 329 -14.83 8.70 15.71
C LEU A 329 -14.82 10.12 16.26
N ASN A 330 -13.63 10.63 16.56
CA ASN A 330 -13.38 11.99 17.02
C ASN A 330 -13.21 12.96 15.83
N SER A 331 -14.23 13.06 14.98
CA SER A 331 -14.14 13.80 13.72
C SER A 331 -13.94 15.31 13.90
N LEU A 332 -13.22 15.93 12.95
CA LEU A 332 -12.90 17.37 12.96
C LEU A 332 -13.96 18.24 12.26
N ASN A 333 -14.89 17.63 11.53
CA ASN A 333 -15.97 18.32 10.79
C ASN A 333 -15.45 19.36 9.77
N LEU A 334 -14.33 19.06 9.10
CA LEU A 334 -13.71 19.96 8.14
C LEU A 334 -14.39 19.91 6.77
N SER A 335 -14.44 21.07 6.11
CA SER A 335 -14.87 21.24 4.71
C SER A 335 -13.71 21.45 3.73
N LYS A 336 -12.46 21.42 4.23
CA LYS A 336 -11.23 21.47 3.44
C LYS A 336 -10.13 20.62 4.10
N VAL A 337 -9.31 19.95 3.30
CA VAL A 337 -8.11 19.23 3.75
C VAL A 337 -6.96 19.40 2.75
N TYR A 338 -5.73 19.43 3.23
CA TYR A 338 -4.53 19.46 2.42
C TYR A 338 -3.87 18.07 2.44
N VAL A 339 -3.40 17.59 1.29
CA VAL A 339 -2.79 16.26 1.16
C VAL A 339 -1.44 16.37 0.45
N ILE A 340 -0.35 16.13 1.18
CA ILE A 340 1.01 16.07 0.62
C ILE A 340 1.23 14.69 0.02
N THR A 341 1.70 14.66 -1.24
CA THR A 341 1.78 13.45 -2.08
C THR A 341 3.06 13.40 -2.91
N THR A 342 3.49 12.19 -3.27
CA THR A 342 4.50 11.96 -4.31
C THR A 342 4.12 10.75 -5.17
N GLY A 343 4.98 10.36 -6.12
CA GLY A 343 4.83 9.11 -6.88
C GLY A 343 4.84 7.81 -6.04
N ARG A 344 5.05 7.89 -4.72
CA ARG A 344 4.81 6.79 -3.76
C ARG A 344 3.40 6.75 -3.18
N SER A 345 2.69 7.87 -3.21
CA SER A 345 1.33 7.96 -2.68
C SER A 345 0.43 7.13 -3.58
N ALA A 346 -0.02 5.98 -3.08
CA ALA A 346 -0.73 5.00 -3.88
C ALA A 346 -1.98 4.47 -3.19
N SER A 347 -2.92 3.93 -3.97
CA SER A 347 -3.93 3.00 -3.48
C SER A 347 -4.83 3.63 -2.39
N ALA A 348 -4.73 3.24 -1.11
CA ALA A 348 -5.54 3.83 -0.04
C ALA A 348 -5.30 5.36 0.13
N SER A 349 -4.07 5.84 -0.11
CA SER A 349 -3.73 7.27 -0.14
C SER A 349 -4.50 8.02 -1.23
N GLU A 350 -4.68 7.39 -2.39
CA GLU A 350 -5.41 7.96 -3.53
C GLU A 350 -6.93 7.83 -3.36
N LEU A 351 -7.39 6.78 -2.67
CA LEU A 351 -8.79 6.57 -2.33
C LEU A 351 -9.31 7.66 -1.37
N VAL A 352 -8.51 8.10 -0.39
CA VAL A 352 -8.85 9.26 0.46
C VAL A 352 -9.10 10.51 -0.39
N ILE A 353 -8.21 10.82 -1.33
CA ILE A 353 -8.37 11.97 -2.25
C ILE A 353 -9.63 11.78 -3.11
N ASN A 354 -9.77 10.64 -3.78
CA ASN A 354 -10.87 10.38 -4.71
C ASN A 354 -12.25 10.38 -4.03
N GLY A 355 -12.35 9.79 -2.84
CA GLY A 355 -13.60 9.66 -2.08
C GLY A 355 -14.01 10.93 -1.32
N LEU A 356 -13.06 11.82 -0.98
CA LEU A 356 -13.36 13.12 -0.36
C LEU A 356 -13.71 14.23 -1.38
N ASN A 357 -13.13 14.18 -2.58
CA ASN A 357 -13.35 15.17 -3.65
C ASN A 357 -14.83 15.54 -3.95
N PRO A 358 -15.82 14.62 -3.90
CA PRO A 358 -17.22 14.98 -4.13
C PRO A 358 -17.89 15.75 -2.98
N TYR A 359 -17.23 15.83 -1.83
CA TYR A 359 -17.82 16.27 -0.55
C TYR A 359 -17.17 17.52 0.04
N ILE A 360 -15.85 17.65 -0.09
CA ILE A 360 -15.05 18.73 0.49
C ILE A 360 -13.94 19.19 -0.47
N ASP A 361 -13.33 20.35 -0.17
CA ASP A 361 -12.16 20.83 -0.91
C ASP A 361 -10.91 20.02 -0.51
N VAL A 362 -10.25 19.37 -1.48
CA VAL A 362 -9.04 18.56 -1.26
C VAL A 362 -7.89 19.19 -2.03
N VAL A 363 -6.98 19.86 -1.33
CA VAL A 363 -5.82 20.50 -1.94
C VAL A 363 -4.62 19.56 -1.92
N GLN A 364 -4.32 18.96 -3.07
CA GLN A 364 -3.11 18.18 -3.26
C GLN A 364 -1.88 19.10 -3.35
N ILE A 365 -0.82 18.73 -2.64
CA ILE A 365 0.51 19.34 -2.66
C ILE A 365 1.55 18.27 -3.00
N GLY A 366 2.63 18.66 -3.67
CA GLY A 366 3.77 17.78 -3.94
C GLY A 366 3.89 17.41 -5.40
N THR A 367 3.89 16.12 -5.74
CA THR A 367 3.92 15.64 -7.14
C THR A 367 2.75 14.69 -7.42
N ALA A 368 2.62 14.25 -8.67
CA ALA A 368 1.62 13.27 -9.05
C ALA A 368 1.70 11.97 -8.21
N THR A 369 0.55 11.38 -7.90
CA THR A 369 0.41 10.09 -7.22
C THR A 369 0.67 8.90 -8.16
N THR A 370 0.61 7.67 -7.66
CA THR A 370 0.96 6.46 -8.43
C THR A 370 -0.03 6.10 -9.56
N GLY A 371 -1.33 6.35 -9.38
CA GLY A 371 -2.39 5.97 -10.31
C GLY A 371 -3.01 4.61 -10.06
N LYS A 372 -3.11 4.17 -8.80
CA LYS A 372 -3.67 2.87 -8.40
C LYS A 372 -5.06 3.01 -7.79
N PHE A 373 -6.07 2.73 -8.61
CA PHE A 373 -7.50 2.77 -8.25
C PHE A 373 -8.11 1.37 -7.99
N GLN A 374 -7.31 0.32 -8.10
CA GLN A 374 -7.73 -1.08 -7.95
C GLN A 374 -7.38 -1.63 -6.56
N ALA A 375 -8.28 -2.46 -6.01
CA ALA A 375 -8.05 -3.21 -4.77
C ALA A 375 -7.76 -4.68 -5.01
N SER A 376 -7.16 -5.29 -4.00
CA SER A 376 -6.59 -6.64 -4.01
C SER A 376 -6.98 -7.40 -2.75
N VAL A 377 -7.10 -8.72 -2.85
CA VAL A 377 -7.44 -9.62 -1.74
C VAL A 377 -6.40 -10.72 -1.67
N THR A 378 -6.02 -11.11 -0.44
CA THR A 378 -5.07 -12.21 -0.21
C THR A 378 -5.79 -13.53 -0.42
N LEU A 379 -5.39 -14.29 -1.43
CA LEU A 379 -5.90 -15.64 -1.67
C LEU A 379 -4.89 -16.66 -1.15
N TYR A 380 -5.41 -17.63 -0.40
CA TYR A 380 -4.70 -18.79 0.13
C TYR A 380 -5.12 -20.04 -0.66
N ASP A 381 -4.31 -21.10 -0.69
CA ASP A 381 -4.74 -22.37 -1.29
C ASP A 381 -5.73 -23.08 -0.36
N SER A 382 -7.02 -22.80 -0.55
CA SER A 382 -8.12 -23.42 0.19
C SER A 382 -9.37 -23.49 -0.66
N SER A 383 -10.38 -24.23 -0.20
CA SER A 383 -11.64 -24.43 -0.93
C SER A 383 -12.41 -23.15 -1.25
N ASN A 384 -12.23 -22.09 -0.45
CA ASN A 384 -12.85 -20.78 -0.61
C ASN A 384 -11.82 -19.64 -0.78
N PHE A 385 -10.55 -19.98 -0.99
CA PHE A 385 -9.40 -19.07 -1.03
C PHE A 385 -9.13 -18.23 0.23
N GLY A 386 -9.85 -18.47 1.34
CA GLY A 386 -9.58 -17.86 2.64
C GLY A 386 -8.52 -18.63 3.44
N LYS A 387 -7.94 -17.99 4.46
CA LYS A 387 -6.90 -18.59 5.32
C LYS A 387 -7.35 -19.86 6.05
N SER A 388 -8.63 -19.94 6.43
CA SER A 388 -9.18 -21.09 7.14
C SER A 388 -9.23 -22.31 6.23
N GLY A 389 -8.51 -23.38 6.58
CA GLY A 389 -8.36 -24.55 5.71
C GLY A 389 -7.37 -24.35 4.57
N ALA A 390 -6.42 -23.43 4.71
CA ALA A 390 -5.28 -23.32 3.79
C ALA A 390 -4.42 -24.59 3.82
N ASN A 391 -3.93 -25.00 2.64
CA ASN A 391 -3.12 -26.19 2.42
C ASN A 391 -1.84 -26.18 3.28
N PRO A 392 -1.69 -27.10 4.25
CA PRO A 392 -0.56 -27.08 5.18
C PRO A 392 0.78 -27.48 4.54
N GLY A 393 0.77 -28.00 3.31
CA GLY A 393 1.99 -28.40 2.61
C GLY A 393 2.79 -27.25 1.98
N HIS A 394 2.26 -26.01 1.97
CA HIS A 394 3.00 -24.82 1.53
C HIS A 394 2.53 -23.53 2.19
N LYS A 395 3.27 -22.43 1.98
CA LYS A 395 2.91 -21.07 2.43
C LYS A 395 2.71 -20.05 1.31
N TYR A 396 2.58 -20.50 0.05
CA TYR A 396 2.21 -19.59 -1.03
C TYR A 396 0.86 -18.89 -0.79
N ALA A 397 0.82 -17.60 -1.08
CA ALA A 397 -0.39 -16.80 -1.20
C ALA A 397 -0.22 -15.76 -2.32
N MET A 398 -1.32 -15.36 -2.93
CA MET A 398 -1.35 -14.41 -4.05
C MET A 398 -2.23 -13.21 -3.73
N GLN A 399 -1.85 -12.06 -4.28
CA GLN A 399 -2.51 -10.77 -4.08
C GLN A 399 -2.96 -10.19 -5.43
N PRO A 400 -3.86 -10.84 -6.17
CA PRO A 400 -4.39 -10.30 -7.42
C PRO A 400 -5.16 -9.00 -7.18
N LEU A 401 -5.16 -8.11 -8.18
CA LEU A 401 -6.19 -7.09 -8.30
C LEU A 401 -7.54 -7.78 -8.57
N VAL A 402 -8.59 -7.41 -7.83
CA VAL A 402 -9.91 -8.05 -7.90
C VAL A 402 -11.06 -7.09 -8.22
N LEU A 403 -10.89 -5.80 -7.92
CA LEU A 403 -11.91 -4.76 -8.12
C LEU A 403 -11.29 -3.40 -8.43
N LYS A 404 -12.09 -2.49 -9.01
CA LYS A 404 -11.86 -1.04 -9.06
C LYS A 404 -12.69 -0.34 -7.98
N SER A 405 -12.15 0.72 -7.39
CA SER A 405 -12.92 1.65 -6.54
C SER A 405 -13.36 2.86 -7.33
N LEU A 406 -14.64 3.21 -7.26
CA LEU A 406 -15.24 4.42 -7.83
C LEU A 406 -15.68 5.33 -6.68
N ASN A 407 -15.53 6.65 -6.78
CA ASN A 407 -16.14 7.54 -5.79
C ASN A 407 -17.66 7.69 -5.99
N SER A 408 -18.33 8.42 -5.11
CA SER A 408 -19.80 8.60 -5.13
C SER A 408 -20.39 9.22 -6.40
N VAL A 409 -19.56 9.83 -7.27
CA VAL A 409 -19.96 10.37 -8.58
C VAL A 409 -19.38 9.57 -9.76
N GLY A 410 -18.82 8.39 -9.51
CA GLY A 410 -18.37 7.43 -10.52
C GLY A 410 -16.94 7.61 -11.04
N ILE A 411 -16.10 8.43 -10.40
CA ILE A 411 -14.71 8.65 -10.84
C ILE A 411 -13.82 7.50 -10.36
N THR A 412 -13.10 6.91 -11.32
CA THR A 412 -12.09 5.85 -11.18
C THR A 412 -11.10 5.94 -12.36
N ASP A 413 -10.33 4.89 -12.64
CA ASP A 413 -9.46 4.78 -13.83
C ASP A 413 -8.42 5.92 -13.96
N TYR A 414 -7.95 6.47 -12.84
CA TYR A 414 -6.92 7.50 -12.78
C TYR A 414 -5.50 6.93 -12.98
N PHE A 415 -5.25 6.30 -14.12
CA PHE A 415 -3.99 5.58 -14.46
C PHE A 415 -2.67 6.37 -14.28
N ASN A 416 -2.74 7.71 -14.32
CA ASN A 416 -1.58 8.62 -14.16
C ASN A 416 -1.50 9.26 -12.76
N GLY A 417 -2.36 8.84 -11.84
CA GLY A 417 -2.53 9.46 -10.53
C GLY A 417 -3.28 10.80 -10.57
N PHE A 418 -3.50 11.35 -9.39
CA PHE A 418 -3.89 12.73 -9.17
C PHE A 418 -2.64 13.62 -9.22
N SER A 419 -2.73 14.77 -9.90
CA SER A 419 -1.65 15.76 -9.96
C SER A 419 -2.08 17.05 -9.28
N PRO A 420 -1.21 17.69 -8.48
CA PRO A 420 -1.51 18.99 -7.89
C PRO A 420 -1.63 20.06 -8.98
N ILE A 421 -2.34 21.15 -8.67
CA ILE A 421 -2.34 22.33 -9.53
C ILE A 421 -0.92 22.95 -9.58
N PRO A 422 -0.52 23.67 -10.65
CA PRO A 422 0.85 24.21 -10.79
C PRO A 422 1.32 25.19 -9.69
N ALA A 423 0.40 25.67 -8.85
CA ALA A 423 0.69 26.47 -7.66
C ALA A 423 1.15 25.62 -6.45
N MET A 424 0.69 24.37 -6.38
CA MET A 424 0.92 23.41 -5.29
C MET A 424 1.88 22.27 -5.68
N GLU A 425 2.33 22.26 -6.94
CA GLU A 425 3.35 21.33 -7.43
C GLU A 425 4.73 21.72 -6.88
N LEU A 426 5.36 20.80 -6.14
CA LEU A 426 6.71 20.93 -5.58
C LEU A 426 7.30 19.52 -5.38
N ALA A 427 8.47 19.24 -5.94
CA ALA A 427 9.17 17.99 -5.65
C ALA A 427 9.86 18.06 -4.29
N GLU A 428 10.03 16.92 -3.62
CA GLU A 428 10.88 16.85 -2.42
C GLU A 428 12.35 16.98 -2.81
N ASP A 429 13.03 17.99 -2.26
CA ASP A 429 14.44 18.29 -2.52
C ASP A 429 15.34 17.60 -1.48
N PHE A 430 16.14 16.62 -1.92
CA PHE A 430 17.09 15.91 -1.04
C PHE A 430 18.18 16.84 -0.46
N SER A 431 18.41 18.01 -1.06
CA SER A 431 19.36 19.01 -0.58
C SER A 431 18.75 20.00 0.42
N ASN A 432 17.42 20.05 0.53
CA ASN A 432 16.67 20.93 1.42
C ASN A 432 15.47 20.20 2.06
N MET A 433 15.74 19.07 2.73
CA MET A 433 14.67 18.20 3.25
C MET A 433 13.99 18.70 4.52
N ASP A 434 14.67 19.53 5.32
CA ASP A 434 14.34 19.93 6.70
C ASP A 434 13.86 18.76 7.60
N VAL A 435 13.30 19.08 8.76
CA VAL A 435 12.66 18.16 9.70
C VAL A 435 11.16 18.10 9.42
N LEU A 436 10.63 16.88 9.24
CA LEU A 436 9.19 16.64 9.04
C LEU A 436 8.37 17.21 10.21
N GLY A 437 7.28 17.91 9.90
CA GLY A 437 6.44 18.59 10.88
C GLY A 437 6.90 19.98 11.30
N ASN A 438 8.11 20.45 10.94
CA ASN A 438 8.48 21.84 11.12
C ASN A 438 7.77 22.74 10.09
N GLU A 439 7.36 23.94 10.50
CA GLU A 439 6.71 24.94 9.63
C GLU A 439 7.58 25.38 8.43
N THR A 440 8.90 25.12 8.48
CA THR A 440 9.87 25.43 7.44
C THR A 440 10.14 24.28 6.45
N GLU A 441 9.61 23.08 6.70
CA GLU A 441 9.76 21.93 5.79
C GLU A 441 9.06 22.24 4.45
N PRO A 442 9.70 22.12 3.27
CA PRO A 442 9.20 22.77 2.06
C PRO A 442 7.77 22.44 1.64
N LEU A 443 7.34 21.18 1.79
CA LEU A 443 6.00 20.76 1.39
C LEU A 443 4.92 21.19 2.42
N LEU A 444 5.23 21.08 3.71
CA LEU A 444 4.38 21.60 4.78
C LEU A 444 4.32 23.13 4.79
N ALA A 445 5.43 23.82 4.55
CA ALA A 445 5.52 25.27 4.43
C ALA A 445 4.64 25.79 3.28
N LEU A 446 4.58 25.07 2.15
CA LEU A 446 3.68 25.38 1.03
C LEU A 446 2.20 25.23 1.43
N ALA A 447 1.85 24.19 2.21
CA ALA A 447 0.50 24.04 2.76
C ALA A 447 0.13 25.19 3.71
N ILE A 448 1.03 25.51 4.65
CA ILE A 448 0.86 26.62 5.60
C ILE A 448 0.71 27.96 4.88
N ALA A 449 1.45 28.19 3.79
CA ALA A 449 1.37 29.42 3.01
C ALA A 449 0.01 29.62 2.33
N ASP A 450 -0.63 28.54 1.83
CA ASP A 450 -2.00 28.59 1.30
C ASP A 450 -3.03 28.75 2.42
N ILE A 451 -2.94 27.94 3.49
CA ILE A 451 -3.81 27.99 4.67
C ILE A 451 -3.90 29.40 5.26
N THR A 452 -2.76 30.08 5.39
CA THR A 452 -2.67 31.40 6.03
C THR A 452 -2.90 32.57 5.07
N GLY A 453 -2.93 32.32 3.75
CA GLY A 453 -2.93 33.39 2.74
C GLY A 453 -1.65 34.22 2.70
N SER A 454 -0.57 33.77 3.37
CA SER A 454 0.70 34.51 3.48
C SER A 454 1.57 34.44 2.21
N GLY A 455 1.22 33.54 1.27
CA GLY A 455 2.09 33.12 0.18
C GLY A 455 2.04 33.98 -1.08
N ARG A 456 3.11 34.74 -1.34
CA ARG A 456 3.54 35.00 -2.73
C ARG A 456 4.08 33.67 -3.29
N LEU A 457 3.21 32.87 -3.91
CA LEU A 457 3.56 31.60 -4.54
C LEU A 457 4.86 31.75 -5.36
N MET A 458 5.82 30.85 -5.18
CA MET A 458 7.04 30.83 -6.01
C MET A 458 6.64 30.80 -7.49
N THR A 459 7.48 31.39 -8.35
CA THR A 459 7.24 31.27 -9.80
C THR A 459 7.57 29.87 -10.28
N THR A 460 6.89 29.40 -11.33
CA THR A 460 7.14 28.08 -11.93
C THR A 460 8.59 27.94 -12.44
N GLU A 461 9.27 29.05 -12.72
CA GLU A 461 10.67 29.08 -13.18
C GLU A 461 11.68 28.91 -12.03
N GLU A 462 11.35 29.36 -10.81
CA GLU A 462 12.14 29.10 -9.60
C GLU A 462 12.02 27.63 -9.18
N ARG A 463 10.80 27.07 -9.18
CA ARG A 463 10.55 25.65 -8.88
C ARG A 463 11.30 24.70 -9.82
N ARG A 464 11.40 25.05 -11.11
CA ARG A 464 11.96 24.16 -12.13
C ARG A 464 13.46 23.90 -11.99
N LYS A 465 14.23 24.82 -11.38
CA LYS A 465 15.68 24.70 -11.16
C LYS A 465 16.09 23.66 -10.11
N ILE A 466 15.14 23.17 -9.32
CA ILE A 466 15.37 22.14 -8.29
C ILE A 466 15.26 20.73 -8.90
N ASN A 467 14.60 20.58 -10.05
CA ASN A 467 14.17 19.29 -10.60
C ASN A 467 15.15 18.63 -11.60
N ASP A 468 16.35 19.18 -11.80
CA ASP A 468 17.29 18.68 -12.81
C ASP A 468 18.16 17.49 -12.33
N ILE A 469 18.07 17.09 -11.06
CA ILE A 469 18.80 15.93 -10.50
C ILE A 469 17.88 14.71 -10.40
N LYS A 470 18.30 13.62 -11.04
CA LYS A 470 17.54 12.37 -11.08
C LYS A 470 17.56 11.64 -9.74
N THR A 471 16.41 11.57 -9.07
CA THR A 471 16.20 10.68 -7.92
C THR A 471 15.76 9.28 -8.37
N ILE A 472 16.08 8.28 -7.57
CA ILE A 472 15.65 6.89 -7.73
C ILE A 472 15.09 6.41 -6.40
N ASP A 473 13.87 5.91 -6.45
CA ASP A 473 13.19 5.34 -5.30
C ASP A 473 13.71 3.94 -4.98
N PHE A 474 13.96 3.70 -3.69
CA PHE A 474 14.32 2.39 -3.15
C PHE A 474 13.40 2.03 -1.99
N VAL A 475 13.29 0.73 -1.72
CA VAL A 475 12.54 0.19 -0.60
C VAL A 475 13.35 -0.91 0.07
N ASN A 476 13.43 -0.85 1.40
CA ASN A 476 14.21 -1.77 2.22
C ASN A 476 13.70 -3.22 2.23
N HIS A 477 12.42 -3.41 1.91
CA HIS A 477 11.74 -4.69 1.94
C HIS A 477 10.91 -4.90 0.66
N PRO A 478 10.93 -6.09 0.04
CA PRO A 478 10.14 -6.36 -1.16
C PRO A 478 8.64 -6.07 -0.98
N LEU A 479 8.07 -6.45 0.18
CA LEU A 479 6.64 -6.24 0.48
C LEU A 479 6.28 -4.78 0.84
N GLU A 480 7.26 -3.93 1.14
CA GLU A 480 7.04 -2.48 1.29
C GLU A 480 7.01 -1.78 -0.10
N SER A 481 7.44 -2.47 -1.17
CA SER A 481 7.40 -1.96 -2.55
C SER A 481 6.11 -2.35 -3.28
N THR A 482 5.43 -3.40 -2.80
CA THR A 482 4.13 -3.85 -3.31
C THR A 482 3.03 -2.92 -2.83
N MET A 483 2.79 -1.86 -3.61
CA MET A 483 1.68 -0.92 -3.44
C MET A 483 0.35 -1.68 -3.48
N HIS A 484 -0.24 -1.92 -2.32
CA HIS A 484 -1.44 -2.74 -2.14
C HIS A 484 -2.58 -1.90 -1.57
N ILE A 485 -3.82 -2.32 -1.84
CA ILE A 485 -4.95 -1.90 -1.04
C ILE A 485 -5.79 -3.14 -0.76
N GLU A 486 -5.95 -3.45 0.52
CA GLU A 486 -6.66 -4.62 1.02
C GLU A 486 -8.12 -4.24 1.23
N LYS A 487 -9.06 -4.98 0.60
CA LYS A 487 -10.50 -4.78 0.78
C LYS A 487 -10.90 -5.00 2.24
#